data_AF-G3XRJ0-F1
#
_entry.id   AF-G3XRJ0-F1
#
_cell.length_a   1.000
_cell.length_b   1.000
_cell.length_c   1.000
_cell.angle_alpha   90.00
_cell.angle_beta   90.00
_cell.angle_gamma   90.00
#
_symmetry.space_group_name_H-M   'P 1'
#
loop_
_entity.id
_entity.type
_entity.pdbx_description
1 polymer ?
#
loop_
_entity_poly.entity_id
_entity_poly.type
_entity_poly.pdbx_seq_one_letter_code
_entity_poly.pdbx_strand_id
1 'polypeptide(L)'
;MYLQLGVDGLRGLENYDPTTKIWGQAHSRAHYAIFQHLLRDSGGLYTVTNDVEMNGLTVKVDQSRVISRGKSSLGRMLLKLFIYRCNADVSNCRRFYENLSIVDDEALKWRDILVSKEDPPLVFSQANTYLVGDDVKINEYEPTAQGVVQNWAERSIE
;
A
#
# COMPACT_ATOMS: atom_id res chain seq x y z
N MET A 1 -6.24 -12.21 -3.83
CA MET A 1 -5.51 -11.21 -4.66
C MET A 1 -6.35 -9.96 -4.93
N TYR A 2 -7.45 -10.00 -5.70
CA TYR A 2 -8.21 -8.77 -6.01
C TYR A 2 -8.83 -8.10 -4.77
N LEU A 3 -9.34 -8.85 -3.81
CA LEU A 3 -9.78 -8.26 -2.54
C LEU A 3 -8.64 -7.48 -1.85
N GLN A 4 -7.45 -8.08 -1.78
CA GLN A 4 -6.26 -7.46 -1.20
C GLN A 4 -5.88 -6.17 -1.93
N LEU A 5 -5.86 -6.16 -3.27
CA LEU A 5 -5.59 -4.94 -4.06
C LEU A 5 -6.59 -3.82 -3.77
N GLY A 6 -7.86 -4.16 -3.52
CA GLY A 6 -8.87 -3.17 -3.14
C GLY A 6 -8.67 -2.62 -1.73
N VAL A 7 -8.38 -3.50 -0.77
CA VAL A 7 -8.11 -3.11 0.63
C VAL A 7 -6.84 -2.27 0.73
N ASP A 8 -5.74 -2.71 0.11
CA ASP A 8 -4.46 -1.98 0.12
C ASP A 8 -4.55 -0.66 -0.63
N GLY A 9 -5.39 -0.61 -1.68
CA GLY A 9 -5.68 0.63 -2.39
C GLY A 9 -6.31 1.67 -1.48
N LEU A 10 -7.34 1.28 -0.71
CA LEU A 10 -7.94 2.18 0.27
C LEU A 10 -6.95 2.54 1.39
N ARG A 11 -6.34 1.57 2.06
CA ARG A 11 -5.36 1.80 3.13
C ARG A 11 -4.20 2.69 2.69
N GLY A 12 -3.83 2.63 1.41
CA GLY A 12 -2.81 3.51 0.85
C GLY A 12 -3.06 5.00 1.14
N LEU A 13 -4.33 5.43 1.23
CA LEU A 13 -4.73 6.80 1.53
C LEU A 13 -4.22 7.33 2.88
N GLU A 14 -3.93 6.46 3.86
CA GLU A 14 -3.31 6.82 5.14
C GLU A 14 -1.96 7.54 4.90
N ASN A 15 -1.26 7.18 3.83
CA ASN A 15 0.03 7.75 3.45
C ASN A 15 -0.10 8.97 2.51
N TYR A 16 -1.30 9.52 2.31
CA TYR A 16 -1.50 10.76 1.56
C TYR A 16 -1.65 11.95 2.52
N ASP A 17 -0.92 13.03 2.27
CA ASP A 17 -1.08 14.29 3.00
C ASP A 17 -1.98 15.24 2.19
N PRO A 18 -3.19 15.58 2.69
CA PRO A 18 -4.12 16.46 1.97
C PRO A 18 -3.68 17.93 1.94
N THR A 19 -2.82 18.36 2.86
CA THR A 19 -2.31 19.75 2.90
C THR A 19 -1.23 19.96 1.84
N THR A 20 -0.24 19.07 1.78
CA THR A 20 0.84 19.18 0.78
C THR A 20 0.51 18.52 -0.55
N LYS A 21 -0.53 17.66 -0.60
CA LYS A 21 -0.93 16.83 -1.73
C LYS A 21 0.14 15.82 -2.14
N ILE A 22 0.95 15.37 -1.19
CA ILE A 22 2.08 14.46 -1.40
C ILE A 22 1.74 13.07 -0.86
N TRP A 23 2.17 12.05 -1.59
CA TRP A 23 2.18 10.67 -1.12
C TRP A 23 3.49 10.37 -0.37
N GLY A 24 3.41 9.97 0.89
CA GLY A 24 4.56 9.65 1.74
C GLY A 24 5.17 8.27 1.48
N GLN A 25 4.46 7.36 0.79
CA GLN A 25 4.91 5.99 0.53
C GLN A 25 4.57 5.57 -0.92
N ALA A 26 5.59 5.13 -1.66
CA ALA A 26 5.49 4.85 -3.10
C ALA A 26 4.58 3.66 -3.46
N HIS A 27 4.64 2.57 -2.68
CA HIS A 27 3.76 1.41 -2.80
C HIS A 27 2.31 1.74 -2.43
N SER A 28 2.05 2.53 -1.39
CA SER A 28 0.72 3.00 -1.02
C SER A 28 0.08 3.78 -2.17
N ARG A 29 0.84 4.70 -2.78
CA ARG A 29 0.43 5.40 -4.00
C ARG A 29 0.16 4.44 -5.16
N ALA A 30 1.01 3.42 -5.35
CA ALA A 30 0.83 2.44 -6.41
C ALA A 30 -0.39 1.54 -6.19
N HIS A 31 -0.64 1.08 -4.97
CA HIS A 31 -1.84 0.32 -4.61
C HIS A 31 -3.09 1.14 -4.87
N TYR A 32 -3.11 2.41 -4.44
CA TYR A 32 -4.22 3.31 -4.73
C TYR A 32 -4.43 3.51 -6.23
N ALA A 33 -3.36 3.72 -7.01
CA ALA A 33 -3.45 3.84 -8.46
C ALA A 33 -3.99 2.57 -9.15
N ILE A 34 -3.58 1.39 -8.70
CA ILE A 34 -4.10 0.09 -9.20
C ILE A 34 -5.58 -0.04 -8.86
N PHE A 35 -5.95 0.26 -7.61
CA PHE A 35 -7.32 0.24 -7.16
C PHE A 35 -8.20 1.21 -7.97
N GLN A 36 -7.76 2.45 -8.15
CA GLN A 36 -8.49 3.45 -8.95
C GLN A 36 -8.64 3.02 -10.41
N HIS A 37 -7.58 2.43 -11.03
CA HIS A 37 -7.67 1.91 -12.38
C HIS A 37 -8.71 0.79 -12.48
N LEU A 38 -8.70 -0.16 -11.55
CA LEU A 38 -9.67 -1.25 -11.54
C LEU A 38 -11.09 -0.75 -11.21
N LEU A 39 -11.25 0.17 -10.25
CA LEU A 39 -12.56 0.73 -9.90
C LEU A 39 -13.21 1.41 -11.11
N ARG A 40 -12.43 2.17 -11.88
CA ARG A 40 -12.89 2.93 -13.05
C ARG A 40 -13.04 2.07 -14.32
N ASP A 41 -12.13 1.13 -14.56
CA ASP A 41 -11.95 0.48 -15.89
C ASP A 41 -12.15 -1.05 -15.88
N SER A 42 -12.83 -1.61 -14.87
CA SER A 42 -13.18 -3.04 -14.82
C SER A 42 -14.68 -3.32 -14.91
N GLY A 43 -15.51 -2.28 -15.15
CA GLY A 43 -16.95 -2.42 -15.30
C GLY A 43 -17.61 -3.06 -14.09
N GLY A 44 -17.40 -2.50 -12.90
CA GLY A 44 -18.09 -2.92 -11.67
C GLY A 44 -17.44 -4.11 -10.94
N LEU A 45 -16.14 -4.37 -11.11
CA LEU A 45 -15.44 -5.35 -10.26
C LEU A 45 -15.48 -4.95 -8.79
N TYR A 46 -15.26 -3.66 -8.50
CA TYR A 46 -15.24 -3.13 -7.14
C TYR A 46 -16.48 -2.30 -6.87
N THR A 47 -16.91 -2.35 -5.60
CA THR A 47 -17.84 -1.39 -5.02
C THR A 47 -17.32 -1.04 -3.63
N VAL A 48 -17.23 0.25 -3.32
CA VAL A 48 -16.88 0.72 -1.97
C VAL A 48 -18.14 1.26 -1.33
N THR A 49 -18.46 0.76 -0.15
CA THR A 49 -19.59 1.28 0.64
C THR A 49 -19.05 1.88 1.93
N ASN A 50 -19.48 3.11 2.20
CA ASN A 50 -19.21 3.80 3.46
C ASN A 50 -20.38 3.55 4.42
N ASP A 51 -20.07 2.94 5.55
CA ASP A 51 -20.98 2.77 6.67
C ASP A 51 -20.74 3.89 7.68
N VAL A 52 -21.65 4.85 7.70
CA VAL A 52 -21.55 6.05 8.55
C VAL A 52 -21.73 5.70 10.04
N GLU A 53 -22.58 4.72 10.37
CA GLU A 53 -22.86 4.34 11.76
C GLU A 53 -21.68 3.59 12.37
N MET A 54 -21.05 2.70 11.61
CA MET A 54 -19.87 1.95 12.04
C MET A 54 -18.54 2.68 11.77
N ASN A 55 -18.61 3.91 11.22
CA ASN A 55 -17.47 4.69 10.75
C ASN A 55 -16.52 3.81 9.91
N GLY A 56 -17.05 3.04 8.96
CA GLY A 56 -16.34 1.91 8.33
C GLY A 56 -16.43 1.91 6.81
N LEU A 57 -15.38 1.40 6.15
CA LEU A 57 -15.37 1.19 4.71
C LEU A 57 -15.40 -0.29 4.40
N THR A 58 -16.23 -0.69 3.44
CA THR A 58 -16.26 -2.06 2.93
C THR A 58 -15.95 -2.06 1.44
N VAL A 59 -14.93 -2.82 1.05
CA VAL A 59 -14.62 -3.12 -0.35
C VAL A 59 -15.27 -4.43 -0.73
N LYS A 60 -16.18 -4.39 -1.70
CA LYS A 60 -16.80 -5.58 -2.29
C LYS A 60 -16.16 -5.88 -3.64
N VAL A 61 -15.94 -7.16 -3.93
CA VAL A 61 -15.39 -7.64 -5.20
C VAL A 61 -16.38 -8.60 -5.85
N ASP A 62 -16.78 -8.31 -7.09
CA ASP A 62 -17.58 -9.24 -7.90
C ASP A 62 -16.68 -10.34 -8.47
N GLN A 63 -16.75 -11.54 -7.86
CA GLN A 63 -15.94 -12.68 -8.26
C GLN A 63 -16.13 -13.08 -9.73
N SER A 64 -17.35 -12.91 -10.28
CA SER A 64 -17.64 -13.26 -11.68
C SER A 64 -16.89 -12.38 -12.68
N ARG A 65 -16.50 -11.17 -12.25
CA ARG A 65 -15.80 -10.16 -13.07
C ARG A 65 -14.30 -10.21 -12.93
N VAL A 66 -13.75 -10.95 -11.96
CA VAL A 66 -12.31 -11.01 -11.71
C VAL A 66 -11.52 -11.43 -12.95
N ILE A 67 -11.91 -12.54 -13.58
CA ILE A 67 -11.19 -13.07 -14.75
C ILE A 67 -11.57 -12.32 -16.02
N SER A 68 -12.86 -12.08 -16.22
CA SER A 68 -13.39 -11.50 -17.47
C SER A 68 -13.05 -10.01 -17.63
N ARG A 69 -13.11 -9.23 -16.54
CA ARG A 69 -12.93 -7.77 -16.57
C ARG A 69 -11.74 -7.29 -15.76
N GLY A 70 -11.49 -7.84 -14.57
CA GLY A 70 -10.38 -7.46 -13.71
C GLY A 70 -9.02 -7.72 -14.35
N LYS A 71 -8.79 -8.96 -14.81
CA LYS A 71 -7.53 -9.36 -15.45
C LYS A 71 -7.24 -8.56 -16.72
N SER A 72 -8.26 -8.37 -17.57
CA SER A 72 -8.11 -7.60 -18.81
C SER A 72 -7.86 -6.12 -18.54
N SER A 73 -8.51 -5.53 -17.53
CA SER A 73 -8.27 -4.15 -17.10
C SER A 73 -6.85 -3.94 -16.57
N LEU A 74 -6.40 -4.80 -15.64
CA LEU A 74 -5.05 -4.73 -15.09
C LEU A 74 -4.00 -4.92 -16.18
N GLY A 75 -4.23 -5.83 -17.13
CA GLY A 75 -3.37 -6.03 -18.30
C GLY A 75 -3.19 -4.76 -19.14
N ARG A 76 -4.26 -3.98 -19.35
CA ARG A 76 -4.17 -2.69 -20.07
C ARG A 76 -3.32 -1.67 -19.32
N MET A 77 -3.47 -1.57 -18.00
CA MET A 77 -2.65 -0.68 -17.16
C MET A 77 -1.17 -1.06 -17.23
N LEU A 78 -0.87 -2.34 -17.01
CA LEU A 78 0.50 -2.86 -17.02
C LEU A 78 1.17 -2.65 -18.39
N LEU A 79 0.45 -2.92 -19.48
CA LEU A 79 0.95 -2.72 -20.83
C LEU A 79 1.30 -1.24 -21.09
N LYS A 80 0.44 -0.30 -20.69
CA LYS A 80 0.72 1.14 -20.84
C LYS A 80 1.96 1.56 -20.05
N LEU A 81 2.05 1.18 -18.77
CA LEU A 81 3.20 1.50 -17.93
C LEU A 81 4.49 0.90 -18.49
N PHE A 82 4.43 -0.33 -19.00
CA PHE A 82 5.56 -1.00 -19.62
C PHE A 82 6.03 -0.26 -20.89
N ILE A 83 5.11 0.10 -21.79
CA ILE A 83 5.43 0.87 -23.00
C ILE A 83 6.11 2.19 -22.64
N TYR A 84 5.58 2.96 -21.68
CA TYR A 84 6.19 4.23 -21.30
C TYR A 84 7.59 4.05 -20.71
N ARG A 85 7.78 3.02 -19.86
CA ARG A 85 9.10 2.70 -19.28
C ARG A 85 10.12 2.34 -20.35
N CYS A 86 9.76 1.49 -21.32
CA CYS A 86 10.67 1.03 -22.37
C CYS A 86 11.04 2.13 -23.37
N ASN A 87 10.19 3.16 -23.53
CA ASN A 87 10.44 4.28 -24.44
C ASN A 87 10.97 5.54 -23.73
N ALA A 88 11.24 5.48 -22.42
CA ALA A 88 11.57 6.65 -21.60
C ALA A 88 10.57 7.82 -21.77
N ASP A 89 9.28 7.50 -21.99
CA ASP A 89 8.22 8.49 -22.22
C ASP A 89 7.73 9.06 -20.88
N VAL A 90 8.52 9.97 -20.32
CA VAL A 90 8.27 10.60 -19.02
C VAL A 90 6.94 11.37 -19.03
N SER A 91 6.66 12.11 -20.10
CA SER A 91 5.50 13.00 -20.20
C SER A 91 4.18 12.23 -20.13
N ASN A 92 4.02 11.17 -20.95
CA ASN A 92 2.79 10.38 -20.92
C ASN A 92 2.71 9.48 -19.68
N CYS A 93 3.84 8.98 -19.18
CA CYS A 93 3.86 8.20 -17.93
C CYS A 93 3.37 9.02 -16.74
N ARG A 94 3.90 10.24 -16.57
CA ARG A 94 3.49 11.15 -15.49
C ARG A 94 2.02 11.48 -15.58
N ARG A 95 1.55 11.91 -16.76
CA ARG A 95 0.14 12.25 -16.97
C ARG A 95 -0.79 11.07 -16.63
N PHE A 96 -0.45 9.86 -17.07
CA PHE A 96 -1.23 8.67 -16.80
C PHE A 96 -1.24 8.31 -15.31
N TYR A 97 -0.06 8.23 -14.69
CA TYR A 97 0.07 7.80 -13.29
C TYR A 97 -0.47 8.84 -12.31
N GLU A 98 -0.23 10.13 -12.55
CA GLU A 98 -0.79 11.21 -11.73
C GLU A 98 -2.32 11.15 -11.73
N ASN A 99 -2.95 10.99 -12.90
CA ASN A 99 -4.41 10.87 -13.01
C ASN A 99 -4.99 9.67 -12.22
N LEU A 100 -4.27 8.55 -12.15
CA LEU A 100 -4.66 7.39 -11.36
C LEU A 100 -4.46 7.62 -9.85
N SER A 101 -3.51 8.45 -9.46
CA SER A 101 -3.16 8.74 -8.06
C SER A 101 -3.76 10.04 -7.49
N ILE A 102 -4.69 10.69 -8.20
CA ILE A 102 -5.45 11.83 -7.67
C ILE A 102 -6.38 11.34 -6.57
N VAL A 103 -6.30 12.03 -5.42
CA VAL A 103 -7.21 11.86 -4.29
C VAL A 103 -8.27 12.96 -4.38
N ASP A 104 -9.51 12.56 -4.71
CA ASP A 104 -10.67 13.45 -4.79
C ASP A 104 -11.41 13.56 -3.44
N ASP A 105 -12.48 14.34 -3.40
CA ASP A 105 -13.25 14.58 -2.18
C ASP A 105 -13.86 13.30 -1.59
N GLU A 106 -14.19 12.31 -2.42
CA GLU A 106 -14.70 11.02 -1.94
C GLU A 106 -13.58 10.21 -1.29
N ALA A 107 -12.41 10.13 -1.94
CA ALA A 107 -11.25 9.47 -1.38
C ALA A 107 -10.70 10.18 -0.12
N LEU A 108 -10.86 11.50 0.00
CA LEU A 108 -10.55 12.23 1.24
C LEU A 108 -11.47 11.81 2.39
N LYS A 109 -12.77 11.64 2.14
CA LYS A 109 -13.69 11.11 3.16
C LYS A 109 -13.32 9.70 3.58
N TRP A 110 -12.92 8.85 2.63
CA TRP A 110 -12.44 7.51 2.94
C TRP A 110 -11.16 7.54 3.78
N ARG A 111 -10.23 8.44 3.45
CA ARG A 111 -8.99 8.65 4.20
C ARG A 111 -9.26 8.99 5.66
N ASP A 112 -10.18 9.93 5.93
CA ASP A 112 -10.46 10.36 7.30
C ASP A 112 -10.96 9.20 8.17
N ILE A 113 -11.75 8.31 7.58
CA ILE A 113 -12.21 7.07 8.25
C ILE A 113 -11.02 6.14 8.53
N LEU A 114 -10.13 5.93 7.55
CA LEU A 114 -8.98 5.04 7.69
C LEU A 114 -7.99 5.53 8.75
N VAL A 115 -7.62 6.81 8.71
CA VAL A 115 -6.70 7.42 9.69
C VAL A 115 -7.28 7.38 11.10
N SER A 116 -8.62 7.47 11.26
CA SER A 116 -9.25 7.32 12.57
C SER A 116 -9.14 5.91 13.17
N LYS A 117 -8.74 4.92 12.36
CA LYS A 117 -8.60 3.50 12.71
C LYS A 117 -7.18 2.97 12.50
N GLU A 118 -6.20 3.86 12.35
CA GLU A 118 -4.82 3.47 12.04
C GLU A 118 -4.20 2.66 13.19
N ASP A 119 -3.72 1.47 12.89
CA ASP A 119 -2.97 0.64 13.82
C ASP A 119 -1.56 1.20 14.00
N PRO A 120 -0.96 1.15 15.21
CA PRO A 120 0.42 1.54 15.40
C PRO A 120 1.36 0.67 14.54
N PRO A 121 2.42 1.26 13.96
CA PRO A 121 3.34 0.52 13.10
C PRO A 121 4.01 -0.62 13.86
N LEU A 122 4.15 -1.76 13.19
CA LEU A 122 4.87 -2.90 13.75
C LEU A 122 6.38 -2.63 13.76
N VAL A 123 7.03 -3.01 14.86
CA VAL A 123 8.48 -2.97 15.00
C VAL A 123 8.98 -4.39 15.19
N PHE A 124 10.02 -4.76 14.44
CA PHE A 124 10.63 -6.09 14.53
C PHE A 124 11.76 -6.09 15.56
N SER A 125 11.70 -7.03 16.50
CA SER A 125 12.85 -7.36 17.35
C SER A 125 13.79 -8.25 16.55
N GLN A 126 14.91 -7.70 16.08
CA GLN A 126 15.87 -8.41 15.25
C GLN A 126 16.98 -9.02 16.12
N ALA A 127 17.36 -10.26 15.81
CA ALA A 127 18.50 -10.92 16.45
C ALA A 127 19.83 -10.25 16.06
N ASN A 128 20.85 -10.48 16.89
CA ASN A 128 22.24 -10.15 16.60
C ASN A 128 23.06 -11.43 16.45
N THR A 129 24.19 -11.34 15.72
CA THR A 129 25.17 -12.41 15.65
C THR A 129 26.51 -11.94 16.20
N TYR A 130 27.23 -12.84 16.84
CA TYR A 130 28.54 -12.56 17.45
C TYR A 130 29.46 -13.78 17.35
N LEU A 131 30.77 -13.53 17.31
CA LEU A 131 31.78 -14.58 17.28
C LEU A 131 32.13 -15.03 18.69
N VAL A 132 32.18 -16.34 18.89
CA VAL A 132 32.67 -16.99 20.11
C VAL A 132 33.73 -18.01 19.69
N GLY A 133 34.99 -17.60 19.68
CA GLY A 133 36.06 -18.36 19.03
C GLY A 133 35.87 -18.37 17.51
N ASP A 134 35.84 -19.56 16.92
CA ASP A 134 35.60 -19.77 15.48
C ASP A 134 34.10 -19.98 15.15
N ASP A 135 33.23 -20.02 16.15
CA ASP A 135 31.78 -20.20 15.98
C ASP A 135 31.04 -18.87 15.92
N VAL A 136 30.05 -18.77 15.04
CA VAL A 136 29.03 -17.71 15.07
C VAL A 136 27.87 -18.14 15.96
N LYS A 137 27.50 -17.31 16.95
CA LYS A 137 26.32 -17.48 17.80
C LYS A 137 25.28 -16.42 17.45
N ILE A 138 24.01 -16.75 17.68
CA ILE A 138 22.86 -15.87 17.52
C ILE A 138 22.34 -15.46 18.91
N ASN A 139 22.02 -14.19 19.09
CA ASN A 139 21.29 -13.67 20.26
C ASN A 139 19.92 -13.17 19.79
N GLU A 140 18.85 -13.80 20.26
CA GLU A 140 17.47 -13.36 20.01
C GLU A 140 16.99 -12.49 21.17
N TYR A 141 16.10 -11.55 20.88
CA TYR A 141 15.57 -10.60 21.87
C TYR A 141 14.05 -10.66 21.88
N GLU A 142 13.46 -10.67 23.07
CA GLU A 142 12.01 -10.66 23.25
C GLU A 142 11.35 -9.51 22.46
N PRO A 143 10.17 -9.73 21.84
CA PRO A 143 9.44 -8.71 21.06
C PRO A 143 8.73 -7.70 21.98
N THR A 144 9.50 -7.06 22.83
CA THR A 144 9.08 -6.01 23.76
C THR A 144 9.85 -4.73 23.47
N ALA A 145 9.37 -3.59 23.96
CA ALA A 145 10.08 -2.32 23.82
C ALA A 145 11.53 -2.41 24.37
N GLN A 146 11.70 -3.10 25.51
CA GLN A 146 13.02 -3.33 26.09
C GLN A 146 13.90 -4.21 25.19
N GLY A 147 13.37 -5.31 24.64
CA GLY A 147 14.13 -6.19 23.75
C GLY A 147 14.53 -5.50 22.43
N VAL A 148 13.67 -4.63 21.88
CA VAL A 148 14.02 -3.80 20.72
C VAL A 148 15.18 -2.85 21.07
N VAL A 149 15.13 -2.13 22.18
CA VAL A 149 16.22 -1.24 22.61
C VAL A 149 17.51 -2.02 22.85
N GLN A 150 17.42 -3.17 23.54
CA GLN A 150 18.58 -4.01 23.82
C GLN A 150 19.25 -4.52 22.54
N ASN A 151 18.45 -4.94 21.55
CA ASN A 151 19.00 -5.41 20.29
C ASN A 151 19.83 -4.34 19.58
N TRP A 152 19.39 -3.08 19.62
CA TRP A 152 20.11 -1.98 18.99
C TRP A 152 21.36 -1.60 19.78
N ALA A 153 21.27 -1.56 21.11
CA ALA A 153 22.41 -1.26 21.97
C ALA A 153 23.55 -2.28 21.79
N GLU A 154 23.23 -3.56 21.66
CA GLU A 154 24.21 -4.63 21.48
C GLU A 154 24.67 -4.82 20.02
N ARG A 155 23.93 -4.27 19.04
CA ARG A 155 24.27 -4.42 17.60
C ARG A 155 25.55 -3.68 17.20
N SER A 156 26.02 -2.74 18.03
CA SER A 156 27.31 -2.05 17.88
C SER A 156 27.50 -1.43 16.49
N ILE A 157 26.45 -0.74 15.98
CA ILE A 157 26.52 -0.02 14.70
C ILE A 157 27.23 1.31 14.96
N GLU A 158 28.42 1.49 14.37
CA GLU A 158 29.13 2.78 14.26
C GLU A 158 28.64 3.59 13.06
#